data_AF-A0A2V5K512-F1
#
_entry.id   AF-A0A2V5K512-F1
#
_cell.length_a   1.000
_cell.length_b   1.000
_cell.length_c   1.000
_cell.angle_alpha   90.00
_cell.angle_beta   90.00
_cell.angle_gamma   90.00
#
_symmetry.space_group_name_H-M   'P 1'
#
loop_
_entity.id
_entity.type
_entity.pdbx_description
1 polymer ?
#
loop_
_entity_poly.entity_id
_entity_poly.type
_entity_poly.pdbx_seq_one_letter_code
_entity_poly.pdbx_strand_id
1 'polypeptide(L)'
;MATQIAVPQTGQLPKVKGPEFNDRDRINDILSYEKYLTAGYNTGLNEMQNPKLREAIGSILRDVHDNQFQLFDLMFQKGWYKMKAADKQEIGQAHQQFSNYKTQFPTFS
;
A
#
# COMPACT_ATOMS: atom_id res chain seq x y z
N MET A 1 9.39 -11.17 18.03
CA MET A 1 8.40 -10.09 18.24
C MET A 1 8.65 -9.06 17.16
N ALA A 2 7.74 -8.93 16.20
CA ALA A 2 7.93 -8.00 15.09
C ALA A 2 8.08 -6.56 15.58
N THR A 3 9.09 -5.86 15.09
CA THR A 3 9.34 -4.46 15.47
C THR A 3 8.30 -3.58 14.78
N GLN A 4 7.46 -2.92 15.56
CA GLN A 4 6.53 -1.92 15.03
C GLN A 4 7.30 -0.62 14.75
N ILE A 5 7.22 -0.14 13.51
CA ILE A 5 7.75 1.16 13.09
C ILE A 5 6.57 2.15 13.13
N ALA A 6 6.57 3.05 14.09
CA ALA A 6 5.52 4.05 14.28
C ALA A 6 6.07 5.32 14.95
N VAL A 7 5.55 6.48 14.54
CA VAL A 7 5.78 7.77 15.21
C VAL A 7 4.76 7.94 16.34
N PRO A 8 5.11 8.57 17.48
CA PRO A 8 4.14 8.93 18.51
C PRO A 8 2.99 9.79 17.94
N GLN A 9 1.76 9.55 18.40
CA GLN A 9 0.60 10.30 17.94
C GLN A 9 0.65 11.75 18.42
N THR A 10 0.29 12.67 17.53
CA THR A 10 0.34 14.13 17.77
C THR A 10 -0.73 14.67 18.73
N GLY A 11 -1.51 13.81 19.37
CA GLY A 11 -2.59 14.20 20.29
C GLY A 11 -3.80 14.90 19.65
N GLN A 12 -3.83 15.01 18.31
CA GLN A 12 -4.89 15.69 17.55
C GLN A 12 -6.21 14.92 17.48
N LEU A 13 -6.20 13.63 17.80
CA LEU A 13 -7.38 12.77 17.74
C LEU A 13 -8.10 12.72 19.09
N PRO A 14 -9.44 12.65 19.09
CA PRO A 14 -10.21 12.38 20.30
C PRO A 14 -9.72 11.12 21.00
N LYS A 15 -9.64 11.15 22.35
CA LYS A 15 -9.29 9.96 23.16
C LYS A 15 -10.34 8.85 23.04
N VAL A 16 -11.59 9.22 22.76
CA VAL A 16 -12.72 8.33 22.53
C VAL A 16 -13.28 8.65 21.15
N LYS A 17 -13.42 7.64 20.29
CA LYS A 17 -13.98 7.81 18.94
C LYS A 17 -15.46 8.20 19.05
N GLY A 18 -15.81 9.39 18.57
CA GLY A 18 -17.21 9.80 18.42
C GLY A 18 -17.76 9.49 17.01
N PRO A 19 -19.01 9.90 16.72
CA PRO A 19 -19.65 9.69 15.41
C PRO A 19 -19.07 10.59 14.30
N GLU A 20 -18.24 11.57 14.64
CA GLU A 20 -17.65 12.51 13.71
C GLU A 20 -16.65 11.85 12.75
N PHE A 21 -16.75 12.21 11.46
CA PHE A 21 -15.77 11.84 10.46
C PHE A 21 -14.55 12.76 10.57
N ASN A 22 -13.59 12.36 11.40
CA ASN A 22 -12.38 13.13 11.70
C ASN A 22 -11.33 13.02 10.58
N ASP A 23 -10.26 13.81 10.70
CA ASP A 23 -9.19 13.87 9.68
C ASP A 23 -8.50 12.53 9.44
N ARG A 24 -8.39 11.68 10.47
CA ARG A 24 -7.85 10.34 10.29
C ARG A 24 -8.80 9.47 9.48
N ASP A 25 -10.10 9.54 9.72
CA ASP A 25 -11.07 8.79 8.92
C ASP A 25 -11.09 9.31 7.46
N ARG A 26 -11.06 10.64 7.24
CA ARG A 26 -10.95 11.27 5.91
C ARG A 26 -9.73 10.79 5.12
N ILE A 27 -8.54 10.87 5.72
CA ILE A 27 -7.31 10.51 5.01
C ILE A 27 -7.22 9.00 4.75
N ASN A 28 -7.81 8.15 5.59
CA ASN A 28 -7.91 6.71 5.33
C ASN A 28 -8.85 6.40 4.16
N ASP A 29 -9.96 7.14 4.04
CA ASP A 29 -10.88 7.02 2.92
C ASP A 29 -10.18 7.40 1.60
N ILE A 30 -9.51 8.56 1.57
CA ILE A 30 -8.74 9.01 0.41
C ILE A 30 -7.63 8.00 0.06
N LEU A 31 -6.87 7.51 1.06
CA LEU A 31 -5.84 6.49 0.82
C LEU A 31 -6.43 5.19 0.23
N SER A 32 -7.65 4.82 0.59
CA SER A 32 -8.34 3.65 0.03
C SER A 32 -8.76 3.90 -1.42
N TYR A 33 -9.19 5.13 -1.73
CA TYR A 33 -9.52 5.53 -3.09
C TYR A 33 -8.29 5.55 -4.01
N GLU A 34 -7.15 6.07 -3.56
CA GLU A 34 -5.89 6.06 -4.33
C GLU A 34 -5.43 4.62 -4.66
N LYS A 35 -5.61 3.67 -3.73
CA LYS A 35 -5.32 2.25 -3.98
C LYS A 35 -6.24 1.67 -5.05
N TYR A 36 -7.52 2.02 -5.00
CA TYR A 36 -8.50 1.60 -6.00
C TYR A 36 -8.13 2.13 -7.39
N LEU A 37 -7.79 3.41 -7.50
CA LEU A 37 -7.34 4.02 -8.76
C LEU A 37 -6.06 3.35 -9.28
N THR A 38 -5.07 3.16 -8.42
CA THR A 38 -3.80 2.49 -8.76
C THR A 38 -4.06 1.10 -9.36
N ALA A 39 -4.93 0.30 -8.74
CA ALA A 39 -5.26 -1.04 -9.23
C ALA A 39 -5.99 -1.00 -10.59
N GLY A 40 -6.93 -0.06 -10.75
CA GLY A 40 -7.68 0.12 -12.00
C GLY A 40 -6.78 0.55 -13.16
N TYR A 41 -5.93 1.55 -12.94
CA TYR A 41 -4.99 2.04 -13.96
C TYR A 41 -3.94 0.99 -14.35
N ASN A 42 -3.40 0.23 -13.39
CA ASN A 42 -2.47 -0.86 -13.70
C ASN A 42 -3.14 -1.92 -14.59
N THR A 43 -4.37 -2.33 -14.24
CA THR A 43 -5.14 -3.28 -15.05
C THR A 43 -5.35 -2.76 -16.46
N GLY A 44 -5.83 -1.52 -16.61
CA GLY A 44 -6.08 -0.92 -17.93
C GLY A 44 -4.80 -0.74 -18.76
N LEU A 45 -3.69 -0.32 -18.15
CA LEU A 45 -2.42 -0.15 -18.84
C LEU A 45 -1.85 -1.46 -19.37
N ASN A 46 -2.10 -2.60 -18.71
CA ASN A 46 -1.64 -3.89 -19.21
C ASN A 46 -2.24 -4.24 -20.58
N GLU A 47 -3.46 -3.78 -20.86
CA GLU A 47 -4.23 -4.14 -22.07
C GLU A 47 -4.30 -3.00 -23.10
N MET A 48 -3.70 -1.83 -22.83
CA MET A 48 -3.83 -0.65 -23.69
C MET A 48 -2.83 -0.64 -24.86
N GLN A 49 -3.36 -0.60 -26.08
CA GLN A 49 -2.59 -0.65 -27.33
C GLN A 49 -2.32 0.72 -27.98
N ASN A 50 -3.14 1.74 -27.72
CA ASN A 50 -2.93 3.08 -28.27
C ASN A 50 -1.77 3.77 -27.53
N PRO A 51 -0.65 4.11 -28.20
CA PRO A 51 0.54 4.63 -27.52
C PRO A 51 0.31 5.97 -26.81
N LYS A 52 -0.43 6.90 -27.44
CA LYS A 52 -0.69 8.23 -26.88
C LYS A 52 -1.59 8.15 -25.65
N LEU A 53 -2.63 7.32 -25.71
CA LEU A 53 -3.51 7.09 -24.57
C LEU A 53 -2.76 6.37 -23.44
N ARG A 54 -1.92 5.39 -23.78
CA ARG A 54 -1.10 4.64 -22.82
C ARG A 54 -0.15 5.58 -22.08
N GLU A 55 0.49 6.51 -22.78
CA GLU A 55 1.34 7.52 -22.17
C GLU A 55 0.57 8.45 -21.22
N ALA A 56 -0.59 8.95 -21.65
CA ALA A 56 -1.43 9.83 -20.84
C ALA A 56 -1.92 9.14 -19.55
N ILE A 57 -2.46 7.92 -19.67
CA ILE A 57 -2.90 7.13 -18.51
C ILE A 57 -1.71 6.73 -17.63
N GLY A 58 -0.56 6.41 -18.23
CA GLY A 58 0.68 6.15 -17.49
C GLY A 58 1.13 7.34 -16.66
N SER A 59 0.96 8.56 -17.18
CA SER A 59 1.24 9.77 -16.39
C SER A 59 0.29 9.92 -15.21
N ILE A 60 -1.01 9.72 -15.41
CA ILE A 60 -1.99 9.79 -14.32
C ILE A 60 -1.70 8.75 -13.25
N LEU A 61 -1.32 7.51 -13.63
CA LEU A 61 -0.93 6.49 -12.67
C LEU A 61 0.29 6.90 -11.84
N ARG A 62 1.28 7.57 -12.44
CA ARG A 62 2.42 8.10 -11.67
C ARG A 62 1.97 9.15 -10.65
N ASP A 63 1.11 10.07 -11.07
CA ASP A 63 0.59 11.12 -10.17
C ASP A 63 -0.22 10.50 -9.00
N VAL A 64 -1.03 9.48 -9.28
CA VAL A 64 -1.78 8.70 -8.28
C VAL A 64 -0.82 8.01 -7.29
N HIS A 65 0.28 7.42 -7.77
CA HIS A 65 1.29 6.84 -6.90
C HIS A 65 1.95 7.89 -5.99
N ASP A 66 2.31 9.04 -6.53
CA ASP A 66 2.93 10.13 -5.78
C ASP A 66 1.98 10.70 -4.72
N ASN A 67 0.71 10.90 -5.06
CA ASN A 67 -0.33 11.33 -4.13
C ASN A 67 -0.53 10.31 -3.01
N GLN A 68 -0.64 9.02 -3.36
CA GLN A 68 -0.78 7.96 -2.36
C GLN A 68 0.40 7.94 -1.38
N PHE A 69 1.62 8.13 -1.88
CA PHE A 69 2.83 8.19 -1.05
C PHE A 69 2.80 9.39 -0.09
N GLN A 70 2.42 10.57 -0.57
CA GLN A 70 2.30 11.77 0.26
C GLN A 70 1.25 11.60 1.37
N LEU A 71 0.10 10.98 1.08
CA LEU A 71 -0.92 10.68 2.08
C LEU A 71 -0.40 9.70 3.12
N PHE A 72 0.27 8.62 2.68
CA PHE A 72 0.90 7.65 3.56
C PHE A 72 1.93 8.30 4.49
N ASP A 73 2.85 9.12 3.94
CA ASP A 73 3.88 9.81 4.71
C ASP A 73 3.27 10.77 5.74
N LEU A 74 2.27 11.55 5.33
CA LEU A 74 1.53 12.43 6.24
C LEU A 74 0.86 11.66 7.39
N MET A 75 0.21 10.54 7.09
CA MET A 75 -0.38 9.68 8.12
C MET A 75 0.67 9.06 9.04
N PHE A 76 1.82 8.67 8.50
CA PHE A 76 2.94 8.14 9.27
C PHE A 76 3.52 9.18 10.22
N GLN A 77 3.82 10.39 9.73
CA GLN A 77 4.32 11.51 10.52
C GLN A 77 3.36 11.93 11.64
N LYS A 78 2.04 11.81 11.41
CA LYS A 78 1.01 12.07 12.43
C LYS A 78 0.83 10.93 13.45
N GLY A 79 1.52 9.80 13.27
CA GLY A 79 1.36 8.60 14.09
C GLY A 79 0.04 7.85 13.85
N TRP A 80 -0.64 8.15 12.74
CA TRP A 80 -1.92 7.53 12.36
C TRP A 80 -1.74 6.22 11.59
N TYR A 81 -0.56 6.02 11.02
CA TYR A 81 -0.16 4.80 10.32
C TYR A 81 0.98 4.11 11.07
N LYS A 82 0.89 2.78 11.22
CA LYS A 82 1.94 1.95 11.85
C LYS A 82 2.37 0.88 10.87
N MET A 83 3.67 0.73 10.69
CA MET A 83 4.25 -0.35 9.89
C MET A 83 4.74 -1.46 10.80
N LYS A 84 4.71 -2.68 10.29
CA LYS A 84 5.33 -3.84 10.93
C LYS A 84 6.61 -4.16 10.16
N ALA A 85 7.77 -4.05 10.81
CA ALA A 85 8.98 -4.63 10.26
C ALA A 85 8.83 -6.16 10.33
N ALA A 86 8.91 -6.83 9.19
CA ALA A 86 8.99 -8.28 9.16
C ALA A 86 10.25 -8.72 9.92
N ASP A 87 10.10 -9.65 10.85
CA ASP A 87 11.27 -10.19 11.56
C ASP A 87 11.98 -11.26 10.73
N LYS A 88 13.22 -11.59 11.12
CA LYS A 88 14.04 -12.59 10.39
C LYS A 88 13.34 -13.94 10.28
N GLN A 89 12.52 -14.30 11.26
CA GLN A 89 11.79 -15.56 11.27
C GLN A 89 10.65 -15.53 10.23
N GLU A 90 9.86 -14.46 10.19
CA GLU A 90 8.80 -14.27 9.18
C GLU A 90 9.37 -14.30 7.75
N ILE A 91 10.51 -13.62 7.54
CA ILE A 91 11.23 -13.64 6.25
C ILE A 91 11.68 -15.07 5.90
N GLY A 92 12.28 -15.78 6.86
CA GLY A 92 12.73 -17.16 6.66
C GLY A 92 11.59 -18.13 6.36
N GLN A 93 10.46 -18.00 7.05
CA GLN A 93 9.26 -18.80 6.82
C GLN A 93 8.69 -18.57 5.42
N ALA A 94 8.55 -17.30 5.00
CA ALA A 94 8.11 -16.96 3.66
C ALA A 94 9.07 -17.54 2.59
N HIS A 95 10.38 -17.35 2.77
CA HIS A 95 11.38 -17.90 1.86
C HIS A 95 11.25 -19.43 1.73
N GLN A 96 11.09 -20.15 2.84
CA GLN A 96 10.95 -21.60 2.82
C GLN A 96 9.64 -22.05 2.18
N GLN A 97 8.52 -21.38 2.46
CA GLN A 97 7.23 -21.64 1.82
C GLN A 97 7.32 -21.53 0.29
N PHE A 98 7.85 -20.42 -0.22
CA PHE A 98 7.96 -20.21 -1.67
C PHE A 98 9.06 -21.08 -2.31
N SER A 99 10.12 -21.42 -1.58
CA SER A 99 11.11 -22.39 -2.06
C SER A 99 10.51 -23.79 -2.23
N ASN A 100 9.61 -24.19 -1.33
CA ASN A 100 8.91 -25.48 -1.46
C ASN A 100 7.97 -25.51 -2.67
N TYR A 101 7.44 -24.39 -3.16
CA TYR A 101 6.65 -24.39 -4.40
C TYR A 101 7.46 -24.81 -5.63
N LYS A 102 8.80 -24.71 -5.60
CA LYS A 102 9.64 -25.21 -6.69
C LYS A 102 9.50 -26.72 -6.91
N THR A 103 9.10 -27.49 -5.90
CA THR A 103 8.88 -28.93 -6.04
C THR A 103 7.61 -29.26 -6.85
N GLN A 104 6.74 -28.28 -7.06
CA GLN A 104 5.53 -28.41 -7.87
C GLN A 104 5.77 -28.09 -9.35
N PHE A 105 6.99 -27.66 -9.72
CA PHE A 105 7.29 -27.42 -11.12
C PHE A 105 7.31 -28.73 -11.91
N PRO A 106 6.71 -28.75 -13.12
CA PRO A 106 6.78 -29.92 -13.98
C PRO A 106 8.24 -30.23 -14.31
N THR A 107 8.61 -31.51 -14.20
CA THR A 107 9.90 -31.99 -14.71
C THR A 107 9.68 -32.42 -16.16
N PHE A 108 10.46 -31.83 -17.06
CA PHE A 108 10.49 -32.26 -18.46
C PHE A 108 11.68 -33.20 -18.63
N SER A 109 11.40 -34.44 -19.01
CA SER A 109 12.37 -35.50 -19.34
C SER A 109 12.72 -35.49 -20.82
#